data_AF-A0A6B3ETD3-F1
#
_entry.id   AF-A0A6B3ETD3-F1
#
_cell.length_a   1.000
_cell.length_b   1.000
_cell.length_c   1.000
_cell.angle_alpha   90.00
_cell.angle_beta   90.00
_cell.angle_gamma   90.00
#
_symmetry.space_group_name_H-M   'P 1'
#
loop_
_entity.id
_entity.type
_entity.pdbx_description
1 polymer ?
#
loop_
_entity_poly.entity_id
_entity_poly.type
_entity_poly.pdbx_seq_one_letter_code
_entity_poly.pdbx_strand_id
1 'polypeptide(L)'
;FRTVKETGDDIDLAVVVVPAERVPEAVAECGEHGVRGLVVISAGYGESVTAGRARQRRLVRQARSYGMRLVGPNAFGLVNTDPAVRLNASLAPELAPRGRVGLFTQSGAIGIALLSELHQRGTGLSTFVSAGNRADVSGNDVLQYWYDDPDTDVALMYLESIGNPRKFTRLARRAAA
;
A
#
# COMPACT_ATOMS: atom_id res chain seq x y z
N PHE A 1 -22.13 7.73 5.91
CA PHE A 1 -21.56 9.02 6.36
C PHE A 1 -21.24 9.88 5.14
N ARG A 2 -21.33 11.22 5.23
CA ARG A 2 -20.97 12.13 4.13
C ARG A 2 -19.50 12.49 4.13
N THR A 3 -18.88 12.50 5.31
CA THR A 3 -17.44 12.74 5.53
C THR A 3 -16.89 11.71 6.49
N VAL A 4 -15.55 11.57 6.55
CA VAL A 4 -14.90 10.65 7.51
C VAL A 4 -15.19 11.05 8.96
N LYS A 5 -15.29 12.35 9.21
CA LYS A 5 -15.54 12.94 10.54
C LYS A 5 -16.88 12.54 11.16
N GLU A 6 -17.86 12.23 10.32
CA GLU A 6 -19.21 11.88 10.75
C GLU A 6 -19.34 10.43 11.23
N THR A 7 -18.30 9.61 11.07
CA THR A 7 -18.34 8.18 11.43
C THR A 7 -18.58 7.95 12.92
N GLY A 8 -18.01 8.80 13.78
CA GLY A 8 -18.07 8.66 15.24
C GLY A 8 -17.16 7.55 15.80
N ASP A 9 -16.54 6.75 14.94
CA ASP A 9 -15.62 5.67 15.27
C ASP A 9 -14.16 6.12 15.11
N ASP A 10 -13.25 5.49 15.86
CA ASP A 10 -11.82 5.64 15.63
C ASP A 10 -11.41 4.89 14.34
N ILE A 11 -10.92 5.63 13.35
CA ILE A 11 -10.53 5.08 12.04
C ILE A 11 -9.02 5.03 11.93
N ASP A 12 -8.43 3.84 11.91
CA ASP A 12 -6.97 3.69 11.75
C ASP A 12 -6.49 3.77 10.29
N LEU A 13 -7.34 3.36 9.34
CA LEU A 13 -7.02 3.21 7.92
C LEU A 13 -8.14 3.78 7.03
N ALA A 14 -7.80 4.64 6.08
CA ALA A 14 -8.72 5.11 5.04
C ALA A 14 -8.28 4.67 3.63
N VAL A 15 -9.22 4.10 2.86
CA VAL A 15 -9.03 3.75 1.45
C VAL A 15 -9.64 4.85 0.59
N VAL A 16 -8.79 5.60 -0.11
CA VAL A 16 -9.19 6.79 -0.88
C VAL A 16 -9.35 6.42 -2.34
N VAL A 17 -10.61 6.44 -2.80
CA VAL A 17 -11.03 6.06 -4.16
C VAL A 17 -11.93 7.15 -4.78
N VAL A 18 -11.44 8.39 -4.76
CA VAL A 18 -12.13 9.57 -5.33
C VAL A 18 -11.34 10.13 -6.52
N PRO A 19 -11.92 10.99 -7.38
CA PRO A 19 -11.14 11.66 -8.43
C PRO A 19 -9.91 12.38 -7.85
N ALA A 20 -8.81 12.40 -8.60
CA ALA A 20 -7.51 12.92 -8.15
C ALA A 20 -7.58 14.34 -7.54
N GLU A 21 -8.48 15.16 -8.06
CA GLU A 21 -8.69 16.55 -7.63
C GLU A 21 -9.34 16.64 -6.24
N ARG A 22 -10.05 15.60 -5.81
CA ARG A 22 -10.73 15.52 -4.50
C ARG A 22 -9.93 14.79 -3.42
N VAL A 23 -8.85 14.11 -3.79
CA VAL A 23 -8.00 13.41 -2.82
C VAL A 23 -7.43 14.36 -1.76
N PRO A 24 -6.98 15.60 -2.05
CA PRO A 24 -6.49 16.50 -1.01
C PRO A 24 -7.55 16.82 0.06
N GLU A 25 -8.80 16.98 -0.33
CA GLU A 25 -9.94 17.19 0.59
C GLU A 25 -10.12 15.96 1.49
N ALA A 26 -10.20 14.77 0.90
CA ALA A 26 -10.34 13.52 1.65
C ALA A 26 -9.16 13.28 2.62
N VAL A 27 -7.94 13.60 2.22
CA VAL A 27 -6.74 13.49 3.07
C VAL A 27 -6.79 14.47 4.24
N ALA A 28 -7.29 15.69 4.04
CA ALA A 28 -7.48 16.64 5.13
C ALA A 28 -8.51 16.12 6.13
N GLU A 29 -9.65 15.60 5.66
CA GLU A 29 -10.65 15.00 6.55
C GLU A 29 -10.10 13.83 7.35
N CYS A 30 -9.34 12.93 6.71
CA CYS A 30 -8.69 11.81 7.39
C CYS A 30 -7.70 12.30 8.46
N GLY A 31 -6.89 13.31 8.13
CA GLY A 31 -5.90 13.86 9.04
C GLY A 31 -6.53 14.55 10.25
N GLU A 32 -7.59 15.33 10.05
CA GLU A 32 -8.34 15.98 11.13
C GLU A 32 -9.09 14.99 12.02
N HIS A 33 -9.48 13.83 11.47
CA HIS A 33 -10.08 12.72 12.22
C HIS A 33 -9.04 11.85 12.95
N GLY A 34 -7.74 12.04 12.71
CA GLY A 34 -6.68 11.26 13.34
C GLY A 34 -6.39 9.89 12.71
N VAL A 35 -6.78 9.69 11.45
CA VAL A 35 -6.41 8.49 10.68
C VAL A 35 -4.90 8.35 10.63
N ARG A 36 -4.38 7.12 10.65
CA ARG A 36 -2.92 6.84 10.67
C ARG A 36 -2.39 6.39 9.31
N GLY A 37 -3.18 5.60 8.60
CA GLY A 37 -2.82 5.01 7.31
C GLY A 37 -3.75 5.42 6.18
N LEU A 38 -3.18 5.66 5.00
CA LEU A 38 -3.91 5.92 3.77
C LEU A 38 -3.56 4.87 2.70
N VAL A 39 -4.55 4.33 2.02
CA VAL A 39 -4.39 3.59 0.76
C VAL A 39 -5.02 4.43 -0.34
N VAL A 40 -4.18 5.09 -1.16
CA VAL A 40 -4.68 5.96 -2.23
C VAL A 40 -4.66 5.20 -3.55
N ILE A 41 -5.84 4.72 -3.93
CA ILE A 41 -6.05 3.99 -5.19
C ILE A 41 -6.03 4.95 -6.38
N SER A 42 -6.51 6.18 -6.18
CA SER A 42 -6.64 7.19 -7.22
C SER A 42 -5.33 7.47 -7.98
N ALA A 43 -5.43 7.44 -9.31
CA ALA A 43 -4.38 7.84 -10.25
C ALA A 43 -4.38 9.37 -10.49
N GLY A 44 -3.59 9.86 -11.45
CA GLY A 44 -3.41 11.26 -11.81
C GLY A 44 -2.23 11.96 -11.12
N TYR A 45 -1.22 11.21 -10.66
CA TYR A 45 -0.10 11.71 -9.86
C TYR A 45 1.23 11.57 -10.58
N GLY A 46 2.27 10.99 -9.96
CA GLY A 46 3.65 10.95 -10.50
C GLY A 46 3.79 10.28 -11.88
N GLU A 47 2.83 9.46 -12.27
CA GLU A 47 2.68 8.83 -13.58
C GLU A 47 2.11 9.78 -14.65
N SER A 48 1.44 10.86 -14.25
CA SER A 48 0.93 11.88 -15.16
C SER A 48 2.05 12.81 -15.66
N VAL A 49 2.03 13.09 -16.96
CA VAL A 49 3.02 13.93 -17.66
C VAL A 49 2.94 15.40 -17.22
N THR A 50 1.74 15.90 -16.90
CA THR A 50 1.51 17.31 -16.57
C THR A 50 1.38 17.53 -15.07
N ALA A 51 2.39 18.19 -14.47
CA ALA A 51 2.45 18.55 -13.04
C ALA A 51 2.28 17.39 -12.02
N GLY A 52 2.23 16.14 -12.48
CA GLY A 52 1.95 14.95 -11.68
C GLY A 52 2.88 14.75 -10.49
N ARG A 53 4.18 14.89 -10.71
CA ARG A 53 5.19 14.81 -9.64
C ARG A 53 5.02 15.91 -8.59
N ALA A 54 4.63 17.12 -8.98
CA ALA A 54 4.41 18.22 -8.04
C ALA A 54 3.15 17.97 -7.20
N ARG A 55 2.07 17.47 -7.82
CA ARG A 55 0.85 17.04 -7.15
C ARG A 55 1.14 15.92 -6.13
N GLN A 56 1.90 14.91 -6.53
CA GLN A 56 2.31 13.81 -5.64
C GLN A 56 3.12 14.30 -4.44
N ARG A 57 4.10 15.20 -4.66
CA ARG A 57 4.87 15.78 -3.55
C ARG A 57 4.00 16.56 -2.57
N ARG A 58 2.97 17.28 -3.06
CA ARG A 58 2.00 17.97 -2.19
C ARG A 58 1.18 16.98 -1.36
N LEU A 59 0.66 15.92 -2.01
CA LEU A 59 -0.09 14.85 -1.35
C LEU A 59 0.71 14.23 -0.20
N VAL A 60 1.95 13.80 -0.47
CA VAL A 60 2.81 13.19 0.57
C VAL A 60 3.12 14.15 1.71
N ARG A 61 3.39 15.44 1.40
CA ARG A 61 3.62 16.44 2.45
C ARG A 61 2.39 16.65 3.32
N GLN A 62 1.20 16.73 2.71
CA GLN A 62 -0.05 16.90 3.43
C GLN A 62 -0.35 15.69 4.32
N ALA A 63 -0.19 14.46 3.81
CA ALA A 63 -0.37 13.26 4.63
C ALA A 63 0.57 13.28 5.85
N ARG A 64 1.86 13.56 5.61
CA ARG A 64 2.87 13.61 6.68
C ARG A 64 2.67 14.74 7.69
N SER A 65 2.08 15.88 7.31
CA SER A 65 1.80 16.96 8.28
C SER A 65 0.77 16.57 9.34
N TYR A 66 -0.06 15.57 9.04
CA TYR A 66 -0.98 14.95 10.00
C TYR A 66 -0.40 13.70 10.68
N GLY A 67 0.86 13.36 10.43
CA GLY A 67 1.48 12.12 10.93
C GLY A 67 1.07 10.85 10.18
N MET A 68 0.32 10.96 9.08
CA MET A 68 -0.12 9.81 8.29
C MET A 68 0.97 9.22 7.41
N ARG A 69 0.87 7.91 7.17
CA ARG A 69 1.64 7.19 6.13
C ARG A 69 0.72 6.78 4.97
N LEU A 70 1.29 6.68 3.77
CA LEU A 70 0.52 6.47 2.54
C LEU A 70 1.08 5.34 1.66
N VAL A 71 0.22 4.40 1.29
CA VAL A 71 0.40 3.45 0.20
C VAL A 71 -0.20 4.06 -1.08
N GLY A 72 0.56 4.05 -2.18
CA GLY A 72 0.18 4.72 -3.43
C GLY A 72 0.93 6.04 -3.67
N PRO A 73 0.30 7.03 -4.34
CA PRO A 73 -1.00 6.94 -5.02
C PRO A 73 -0.93 6.01 -6.24
N ASN A 74 -2.02 5.89 -7.00
CA ASN A 74 -2.14 4.94 -8.10
C ASN A 74 -1.86 3.49 -7.64
N ALA A 75 -2.22 3.18 -6.39
CA ALA A 75 -2.08 1.85 -5.83
C ALA A 75 -3.19 0.93 -6.35
N PHE A 76 -2.89 -0.36 -6.47
CA PHE A 76 -3.95 -1.36 -6.61
C PHE A 76 -4.57 -1.74 -5.24
N GLY A 77 -3.85 -1.46 -4.15
CA GLY A 77 -4.32 -1.60 -2.77
C GLY A 77 -3.50 -2.60 -1.95
N LEU A 78 -4.09 -3.12 -0.88
CA LEU A 78 -3.44 -4.08 0.02
C LEU A 78 -4.38 -5.17 0.51
N VAL A 79 -3.80 -6.30 0.91
CA VAL A 79 -4.49 -7.44 1.53
C VAL A 79 -3.70 -7.88 2.76
N ASN A 80 -4.40 -8.24 3.83
CA ASN A 80 -3.84 -8.89 5.01
C ASN A 80 -4.72 -10.09 5.38
N THR A 81 -4.12 -11.29 5.39
CA THR A 81 -4.82 -12.56 5.64
C THR A 81 -4.72 -13.04 7.10
N ASP A 82 -4.17 -12.22 8.02
CA ASP A 82 -4.22 -12.46 9.46
C ASP A 82 -5.66 -12.73 9.91
N PRO A 83 -5.96 -13.83 10.63
CA PRO A 83 -7.30 -14.16 11.11
C PRO A 83 -7.94 -13.07 11.97
N ALA A 84 -7.14 -12.28 12.68
CA ALA A 84 -7.59 -11.14 13.47
C ALA A 84 -7.92 -9.91 12.62
N VAL A 85 -7.31 -9.76 11.44
CA VAL A 85 -7.46 -8.58 10.57
C VAL A 85 -8.39 -8.84 9.38
N ARG A 86 -8.13 -9.90 8.60
CA ARG A 86 -8.90 -10.35 7.41
C ARG A 86 -9.32 -9.19 6.50
N LEU A 87 -8.34 -8.45 5.99
CA LEU A 87 -8.57 -7.25 5.20
C LEU A 87 -8.27 -7.49 3.72
N ASN A 88 -9.23 -7.15 2.85
CA ASN A 88 -8.99 -6.87 1.44
C ASN A 88 -9.35 -5.42 1.14
N ALA A 89 -8.34 -4.55 1.13
CA ALA A 89 -8.42 -3.15 0.74
C ALA A 89 -7.76 -2.96 -0.64
N SER A 90 -8.09 -3.84 -1.57
CA SER A 90 -7.55 -3.85 -2.93
C SER A 90 -8.65 -4.06 -3.96
N LEU A 91 -8.28 -3.88 -5.23
CA LEU A 91 -9.14 -4.18 -6.37
C LEU A 91 -9.06 -5.65 -6.81
N ALA A 92 -8.48 -6.53 -5.98
CA ALA A 92 -8.35 -7.96 -6.30
C ALA A 92 -9.74 -8.64 -6.30
N PRO A 93 -10.16 -9.28 -7.40
CA PRO A 93 -11.44 -9.98 -7.46
C PRO A 93 -11.43 -11.28 -6.64
N GLU A 94 -10.28 -11.92 -6.55
CA GLU A 94 -10.07 -13.19 -5.86
C GLU A 94 -8.84 -13.07 -4.94
N LEU A 95 -8.91 -13.73 -3.80
CA LEU A 95 -7.83 -13.78 -2.83
C LEU A 95 -7.19 -15.17 -2.86
N ALA A 96 -5.86 -15.20 -2.85
CA ALA A 96 -5.13 -16.41 -2.50
C ALA A 96 -5.50 -16.84 -1.06
N PRO A 97 -5.45 -18.15 -0.74
CA PRO A 97 -5.66 -18.60 0.63
C PRO A 97 -4.62 -17.98 1.58
N ARG A 98 -4.87 -18.04 2.89
CA ARG A 98 -3.86 -17.65 3.88
C ARG A 98 -2.61 -18.53 3.72
N GLY A 99 -1.45 -17.91 3.83
CA GLY A 99 -0.17 -18.60 3.92
C GLY A 99 0.93 -17.63 4.34
N ARG A 100 2.16 -17.92 3.91
CA ARG A 100 3.38 -17.29 4.44
C ARG A 100 4.19 -16.53 3.40
N VAL A 101 3.59 -16.26 2.24
CA VAL A 101 4.20 -15.43 1.18
C VAL A 101 3.72 -13.99 1.32
N GLY A 102 4.63 -13.06 1.54
CA GLY A 102 4.40 -11.63 1.39
C GLY A 102 4.66 -11.19 -0.05
N LEU A 103 3.75 -10.43 -0.65
CA LEU A 103 3.86 -9.94 -2.03
C LEU A 103 3.86 -8.41 -2.10
N PHE A 104 4.92 -7.83 -2.66
CA PHE A 104 5.02 -6.39 -2.93
C PHE A 104 5.13 -6.14 -4.42
N THR A 105 4.39 -5.16 -4.94
CA THR A 105 4.48 -4.75 -6.34
C THR A 105 4.35 -3.23 -6.52
N GLN A 106 5.06 -2.70 -7.51
CA GLN A 106 4.86 -1.33 -8.01
C GLN A 106 3.92 -1.28 -9.22
N SER A 107 3.62 -2.43 -9.83
CA SER A 107 2.72 -2.54 -10.98
C SER A 107 1.42 -3.24 -10.57
N GLY A 108 0.28 -2.59 -10.83
CA GLY A 108 -1.03 -3.17 -10.60
C GLY A 108 -1.28 -4.41 -11.46
N ALA A 109 -0.96 -4.33 -12.76
CA ALA A 109 -1.16 -5.44 -13.70
C ALA A 109 -0.34 -6.69 -13.33
N ILE A 110 0.93 -6.51 -12.95
CA ILE A 110 1.76 -7.62 -12.46
C ILE A 110 1.23 -8.15 -11.12
N GLY A 111 0.74 -7.26 -10.24
CA GLY A 111 0.09 -7.66 -8.99
C GLY A 111 -1.10 -8.59 -9.21
N ILE A 112 -2.00 -8.24 -10.13
CA ILE A 112 -3.17 -9.07 -10.49
C ILE A 112 -2.72 -10.44 -11.01
N ALA A 113 -1.77 -10.45 -11.94
CA ALA A 113 -1.28 -11.71 -12.53
C ALA A 113 -0.67 -12.63 -11.46
N LEU A 114 0.17 -12.09 -10.56
CA LEU A 114 0.77 -12.86 -9.49
C LEU A 114 -0.26 -13.34 -8.46
N LEU A 115 -1.24 -12.51 -8.09
CA LEU A 115 -2.31 -12.93 -7.18
C LEU A 115 -3.16 -14.06 -7.77
N SER A 116 -3.51 -13.96 -9.06
CA SER A 116 -4.24 -15.01 -9.77
C SER A 116 -3.43 -16.31 -9.80
N GLU A 117 -2.13 -16.23 -10.05
CA GLU A 117 -1.25 -17.41 -10.07
C GLU A 117 -1.13 -18.07 -8.69
N LEU A 118 -1.00 -17.27 -7.62
CA LEU A 118 -0.98 -17.77 -6.25
C LEU A 118 -2.30 -18.46 -5.88
N HIS A 119 -3.43 -17.87 -6.26
CA HIS A 119 -4.75 -18.46 -6.06
C HIS A 119 -4.88 -19.81 -6.79
N GLN A 120 -4.56 -19.86 -8.09
CA GLN A 120 -4.65 -21.08 -8.91
C GLN A 120 -3.77 -22.22 -8.39
N ARG A 121 -2.59 -21.90 -7.85
CA ARG A 121 -1.67 -22.89 -7.28
C ARG A 121 -1.99 -23.29 -5.84
N GLY A 122 -2.93 -22.60 -5.19
CA GLY A 122 -3.20 -22.75 -3.76
C GLY A 122 -2.03 -22.26 -2.87
N THR A 123 -1.11 -21.46 -3.42
CA THR A 123 0.02 -20.91 -2.65
C THR A 123 -0.49 -19.78 -1.78
N GLY A 124 -0.38 -19.94 -0.46
CA GLY A 124 -0.99 -19.01 0.47
C GLY A 124 -0.21 -17.71 0.68
N LEU A 125 -0.95 -16.62 0.79
CA LEU A 125 -0.50 -15.23 0.97
C LEU A 125 -0.61 -14.82 2.44
N SER A 126 0.41 -14.17 2.99
CA SER A 126 0.32 -13.49 4.30
C SER A 126 -0.23 -12.06 4.12
N THR A 127 0.46 -11.27 3.29
CA THR A 127 0.09 -9.90 2.97
C THR A 127 0.43 -9.57 1.52
N PHE A 128 -0.36 -8.71 0.91
CA PHE A 128 -0.10 -8.14 -0.40
C PHE A 128 -0.12 -6.62 -0.32
N VAL A 129 0.84 -5.96 -0.95
CA VAL A 129 0.92 -4.51 -1.03
C VAL A 129 1.28 -4.09 -2.45
N SER A 130 0.34 -3.43 -3.13
CA SER A 130 0.62 -2.73 -4.38
C SER A 130 0.77 -1.24 -4.11
N ALA A 131 2.01 -0.75 -4.17
CA ALA A 131 2.33 0.63 -3.81
C ALA A 131 2.17 1.63 -4.97
N GLY A 132 1.87 1.16 -6.19
CA GLY A 132 1.80 2.01 -7.37
C GLY A 132 3.03 2.88 -7.52
N ASN A 133 2.82 4.20 -7.50
CA ASN A 133 3.89 5.19 -7.61
C ASN A 133 4.91 5.18 -6.47
N ARG A 134 4.63 4.47 -5.36
CA ARG A 134 5.54 4.32 -4.22
C ARG A 134 6.01 5.68 -3.68
N ALA A 135 5.05 6.57 -3.43
CA ALA A 135 5.36 7.97 -3.08
C ALA A 135 5.78 8.13 -1.61
N ASP A 136 5.34 7.24 -0.72
CA ASP A 136 5.71 7.24 0.70
C ASP A 136 6.14 5.85 1.19
N VAL A 137 5.19 4.94 1.43
CA VAL A 137 5.51 3.55 1.80
C VAL A 137 6.20 2.85 0.63
N SER A 138 7.33 2.19 0.92
CA SER A 138 8.19 1.58 -0.08
C SER A 138 8.45 0.10 0.19
N GLY A 139 9.01 -0.59 -0.80
CA GLY A 139 9.46 -1.98 -0.61
C GLY A 139 10.46 -2.13 0.54
N ASN A 140 11.23 -1.09 0.88
CA ASN A 140 12.10 -1.12 2.07
C ASN A 140 11.29 -1.19 3.37
N ASP A 141 10.18 -0.47 3.44
CA ASP A 141 9.36 -0.41 4.65
C ASP A 141 8.58 -1.73 4.80
N VAL A 142 8.07 -2.27 3.70
CA VAL A 142 7.37 -3.57 3.67
C VAL A 142 8.33 -4.72 3.97
N LEU A 143 9.53 -4.72 3.41
CA LEU A 143 10.54 -5.74 3.72
C LEU A 143 10.99 -5.67 5.18
N GLN A 144 11.05 -4.47 5.76
CA GLN A 144 11.32 -4.31 7.19
C GLN A 144 10.15 -4.82 8.04
N TYR A 145 8.90 -4.57 7.63
CA TYR A 145 7.72 -5.15 8.29
C TYR A 145 7.77 -6.68 8.27
N TRP A 146 8.04 -7.30 7.11
CA TRP A 146 8.12 -8.76 7.01
C TRP A 146 9.27 -9.39 7.78
N TYR A 147 10.37 -8.66 7.97
CA TYR A 147 11.48 -9.16 8.77
C TYR A 147 11.09 -9.44 10.23
N ASP A 148 10.14 -8.67 10.78
CA ASP A 148 9.66 -8.82 12.16
C ASP A 148 8.31 -9.57 12.22
N ASP A 149 7.76 -10.00 11.08
CA ASP A 149 6.46 -10.66 10.99
C ASP A 149 6.62 -12.20 11.01
N PRO A 150 6.23 -12.88 12.11
CA PRO A 150 6.35 -14.33 12.20
C PRO A 150 5.40 -15.08 11.26
N ASP A 151 4.49 -14.40 10.56
CA ASP A 151 3.58 -15.00 9.59
C ASP A 151 4.07 -14.90 8.14
N THR A 152 5.24 -14.30 7.89
CA THR A 152 5.80 -14.17 6.54
C THR A 152 7.19 -14.81 6.44
N ASP A 153 7.30 -15.91 5.69
CA ASP A 153 8.56 -16.61 5.42
C ASP A 153 9.22 -16.17 4.11
N VAL A 154 8.40 -15.80 3.11
CA VAL A 154 8.87 -15.54 1.75
C VAL A 154 8.45 -14.13 1.35
N ALA A 155 9.42 -13.27 1.05
CA ALA A 155 9.19 -11.96 0.48
C ALA A 155 9.33 -11.99 -1.06
N LEU A 156 8.20 -11.97 -1.77
CA LEU A 156 8.15 -11.82 -3.22
C LEU A 156 7.99 -10.35 -3.60
N MET A 157 8.91 -9.79 -4.37
CA MET A 157 8.92 -8.35 -4.68
C MET A 157 9.11 -8.08 -6.17
N TYR A 158 8.14 -7.38 -6.78
CA TYR A 158 8.29 -6.77 -8.10
C TYR A 158 8.65 -5.29 -7.96
N LEU A 159 9.88 -4.93 -8.36
CA LEU A 159 10.48 -3.61 -8.16
C LEU A 159 10.90 -2.99 -9.50
N GLU A 160 10.23 -1.93 -9.92
CA GLU A 160 10.64 -1.09 -11.05
C GLU A 160 11.69 -0.05 -10.63
N SER A 161 11.68 0.35 -9.35
CA SER A 161 12.64 1.30 -8.81
C SER A 161 12.82 1.15 -7.30
N ILE A 162 14.06 1.36 -6.85
CA ILE A 162 14.43 1.31 -5.44
C ILE A 162 14.81 2.73 -4.98
N GLY A 163 14.04 3.30 -4.05
CA GLY A 163 14.27 4.68 -3.58
C GLY A 163 15.57 4.85 -2.79
N ASN A 164 15.93 3.89 -1.93
CA ASN A 164 17.21 3.87 -1.21
C ASN A 164 17.86 2.49 -1.35
N PRO A 165 18.71 2.29 -2.38
CA PRO A 165 19.34 1.00 -2.66
C PRO A 165 20.22 0.48 -1.52
N ARG A 166 20.94 1.37 -0.83
CA ARG A 166 21.79 0.97 0.31
C ARG A 166 20.95 0.40 1.47
N LYS A 167 19.83 1.05 1.81
CA LYS A 167 18.89 0.53 2.81
C LYS A 167 18.30 -0.81 2.33
N PHE A 168 17.91 -0.91 1.07
CA PHE A 168 17.36 -2.14 0.50
C PHE A 168 18.33 -3.32 0.63
N THR A 169 19.58 -3.19 0.13
CA THR A 169 20.58 -4.26 0.20
C THR A 169 20.83 -4.73 1.63
N ARG A 170 20.86 -3.81 2.59
CA ARG A 170 21.02 -4.16 4.01
C ARG A 170 19.83 -4.96 4.55
N LEU A 171 18.60 -4.54 4.23
CA LEU A 171 17.39 -5.24 4.66
C LEU A 171 17.27 -6.61 3.99
N ALA A 172 17.48 -6.69 2.68
CA ALA A 172 17.42 -7.94 1.93
C ALA A 172 18.43 -8.97 2.45
N ARG A 173 19.67 -8.55 2.75
CA ARG A 173 20.67 -9.45 3.36
C ARG A 173 20.25 -9.96 4.73
N ARG A 174 19.59 -9.12 5.54
CA ARG A 174 19.09 -9.52 6.86
C ARG A 174 17.91 -10.48 6.75
N ALA A 175 16.98 -10.22 5.84
CA ALA A 175 15.80 -11.05 5.63
C ALA A 175 16.10 -12.39 4.96
N ALA A 176 17.23 -12.51 4.26
CA ALA A 176 17.65 -13.75 3.60
C ALA A 176 18.59 -14.63 4.45
N ALA A 177 18.96 -14.19 5.66
CA ALA A 177 19.85 -14.90 6.59
C ALA A 177 19.04 -15.75 7.57
#